data_AF-N6UKR0-F1
#
_entry.id   AF-N6UKR0-F1
#
_cell.length_a   1.000
_cell.length_b   1.000
_cell.length_c   1.000
_cell.angle_alpha   90.00
_cell.angle_beta   90.00
_cell.angle_gamma   90.00
#
_symmetry.space_group_name_H-M   'P 1'
#
loop_
_entity.id
_entity.type
_entity.pdbx_description
1 polymer ?
#
loop_
_entity_poly.entity_id
_entity_poly.type
_entity_poly.pdbx_seq_one_letter_code
_entity_poly.pdbx_strand_id
1 'polypeptide(L)'
;MKRVRLYYTLRDFPLQYVNSCLDLSELYRFVAFYEEDIESQYAVQKRRYDALETLSNILREVRPSCYLAVSVELTKELIEVQIEMINLNLKKLHRPTQGVFQPFHNSIELIRYFIGPNFEAKEDVLKKQMYALSAIHGKLNDVALSLNTSTEPSSVKDSEEAGSSGPEANEEKTEKIEDNQPEDETEEIKKE
;
A
#
# COMPACT_ATOMS: atom_id res chain seq x y z
N MET A 1 -0.83 32.55 -14.08
CA MET A 1 -2.21 32.17 -13.74
C MET A 1 -3.14 33.26 -13.19
N LYS A 2 -2.83 33.99 -12.09
CA LYS A 2 -3.80 34.92 -11.45
C LYS A 2 -4.49 35.93 -12.40
N ARG A 3 -3.80 36.42 -13.43
CA ARG A 3 -4.38 37.32 -14.46
C ARG A 3 -5.27 36.58 -15.47
N VAL A 4 -4.89 35.39 -15.93
CA VAL A 4 -5.65 34.59 -16.91
C VAL A 4 -7.03 34.20 -16.36
N ARG A 5 -7.08 33.75 -15.09
CA ARG A 5 -8.32 33.47 -14.33
C ARG A 5 -9.22 34.70 -14.11
N LEU A 6 -8.72 35.90 -14.41
CA LEU A 6 -9.43 37.18 -14.24
C LEU A 6 -10.11 37.63 -15.56
N TYR A 7 -9.63 37.13 -16.70
CA TYR A 7 -10.17 37.45 -18.04
C TYR A 7 -10.96 36.30 -18.66
N TYR A 8 -10.57 35.04 -18.41
CA TYR A 8 -11.31 33.87 -18.87
C TYR A 8 -12.01 33.21 -17.67
N THR A 9 -13.34 33.12 -17.74
CA THR A 9 -14.17 32.43 -16.76
C THR A 9 -14.79 31.19 -17.39
N LEU A 10 -15.08 30.17 -16.56
CA LEU A 10 -15.86 28.98 -16.96
C LEU A 10 -17.31 29.29 -17.39
N ARG A 11 -17.81 30.50 -17.07
CA ARG A 11 -19.14 30.97 -17.48
C ARG A 11 -19.12 31.50 -18.90
N ASP A 12 -18.19 32.40 -19.20
CA ASP A 12 -18.19 33.21 -20.41
C ASP A 12 -17.34 32.57 -21.54
N PHE A 13 -16.18 32.00 -21.18
CA PHE A 13 -15.19 31.48 -22.13
C PHE A 13 -14.64 30.11 -21.68
N PRO A 14 -15.49 29.06 -21.62
CA PRO A 14 -15.11 27.78 -21.04
C PRO A 14 -13.96 27.09 -21.80
N LEU A 15 -13.99 27.08 -23.14
CA LEU A 15 -12.94 26.46 -23.96
C LEU A 15 -11.58 27.16 -23.78
N GLN A 16 -11.56 28.49 -23.79
CA GLN A 16 -10.34 29.28 -23.59
C GLN A 16 -9.77 29.11 -22.18
N TYR A 17 -10.63 28.96 -21.17
CA TYR A 17 -10.22 28.64 -19.81
C TYR A 17 -9.61 27.23 -19.70
N VAL A 18 -10.19 26.24 -20.37
CA VAL A 18 -9.66 24.87 -20.40
C VAL A 18 -8.33 24.82 -21.12
N ASN A 19 -8.22 25.41 -22.32
CA ASN A 19 -6.96 25.50 -23.06
C ASN A 19 -5.87 26.18 -22.21
N SER A 20 -6.18 27.28 -21.53
CA SER A 20 -5.25 27.95 -20.61
C SER A 20 -4.76 27.03 -19.46
N CYS A 21 -5.58 26.09 -19.02
CA CYS A 21 -5.19 25.10 -18.02
C CYS A 21 -4.35 23.95 -18.61
N LEU A 22 -4.58 23.58 -19.88
CA LEU A 22 -3.73 22.64 -20.61
C LEU A 22 -2.36 23.24 -20.92
N ASP A 23 -2.28 24.51 -21.31
CA ASP A 23 -1.02 25.26 -21.46
C ASP A 23 -0.21 25.28 -20.13
N LEU A 24 -0.90 25.32 -18.99
CA LEU A 24 -0.28 25.21 -17.66
C LEU A 24 0.19 23.78 -17.36
N SER A 25 -0.54 22.76 -17.83
CA SER A 25 -0.11 21.37 -17.76
C SER A 25 1.25 21.21 -18.45
N GLU A 26 1.38 21.73 -19.67
CA GLU A 26 2.64 21.70 -20.40
C GLU A 26 3.74 22.53 -19.71
N LEU A 27 3.42 23.70 -19.16
CA LEU A 27 4.39 24.47 -18.38
C LEU A 27 4.89 23.69 -17.16
N TYR A 28 4.04 22.95 -16.44
CA TYR A 28 4.48 22.09 -15.34
C TYR A 28 5.38 20.95 -15.81
N ARG A 29 5.14 20.37 -17.00
CA ARG A 29 6.03 19.38 -17.63
C ARG A 29 7.42 19.95 -17.87
N PHE A 30 7.52 21.18 -18.38
CA PHE A 30 8.80 21.87 -18.55
C PHE A 30 9.47 22.20 -17.22
N VAL A 31 8.74 22.68 -16.21
CA VAL A 31 9.32 22.93 -14.88
C VAL A 31 9.88 21.62 -14.29
N ALA A 32 9.12 20.53 -14.33
CA ALA A 32 9.58 19.22 -13.87
C ALA A 32 10.79 18.67 -14.64
N PHE A 33 11.04 19.11 -15.87
CA PHE A 33 12.26 18.74 -16.61
C PHE A 33 13.52 19.47 -16.08
N TYR A 34 13.38 20.69 -15.54
CA TYR A 34 14.50 21.50 -15.03
C TYR A 34 14.77 21.35 -13.53
N GLU A 35 13.90 20.66 -12.77
CA GLU A 35 14.16 20.31 -11.37
C GLU A 35 15.29 19.27 -11.25
N GLU A 36 16.29 19.52 -10.40
CA GLU A 36 17.47 18.65 -10.27
C GLU A 36 17.19 17.33 -9.53
N ASP A 37 16.28 17.34 -8.56
CA ASP A 37 16.03 16.20 -7.66
C ASP A 37 14.72 15.47 -7.96
N ILE A 38 14.70 14.15 -7.80
CA ILE A 38 13.55 13.29 -8.14
C ILE A 38 12.33 13.64 -7.27
N GLU A 39 12.53 13.93 -6.00
CA GLU A 39 11.49 14.38 -5.08
C GLU A 39 10.87 15.71 -5.52
N SER A 40 11.67 16.65 -6.02
CA SER A 40 11.18 17.93 -6.59
C SER A 40 10.45 17.72 -7.92
N GLN A 41 10.99 16.90 -8.83
CA GLN A 41 10.31 16.50 -10.07
C GLN A 41 8.94 15.88 -9.76
N TYR A 42 8.87 14.96 -8.80
CA TYR A 42 7.64 14.30 -8.38
C TYR A 42 6.65 15.28 -7.75
N ALA A 43 7.12 16.23 -6.92
CA ALA A 43 6.27 17.25 -6.32
C ALA A 43 5.66 18.21 -7.36
N VAL A 44 6.38 18.54 -8.43
CA VAL A 44 5.85 19.34 -9.55
C VAL A 44 4.81 18.55 -10.35
N GLN A 45 5.10 17.30 -10.71
CA GLN A 45 4.17 16.45 -11.45
C GLN A 45 2.90 16.13 -10.65
N LYS A 46 3.01 15.95 -9.34
CA LYS A 46 1.85 15.82 -8.46
C LYS A 46 0.96 17.08 -8.48
N ARG A 47 1.54 18.28 -8.43
CA ARG A 47 0.77 19.53 -8.56
C ARG A 47 0.08 19.66 -9.93
N ARG A 48 0.70 19.15 -11.00
CA ARG A 48 0.11 19.08 -12.35
C ARG A 48 -1.11 18.14 -12.35
N TYR A 49 -0.97 16.95 -11.76
CA TYR A 49 -2.08 16.00 -11.57
C TYR A 49 -3.23 16.60 -10.77
N ASP A 50 -2.96 17.12 -9.57
CA ASP A 50 -3.97 17.70 -8.67
C ASP A 50 -4.75 18.84 -9.37
N ALA A 51 -4.07 19.64 -10.20
CA ALA A 51 -4.69 20.72 -10.96
C ALA A 51 -5.57 20.24 -12.12
N LEU A 52 -5.13 19.22 -12.87
CA LEU A 52 -5.91 18.59 -13.94
C LEU A 52 -7.13 17.83 -13.40
N GLU A 53 -6.98 17.11 -12.29
CA GLU A 53 -8.07 16.41 -11.61
C GLU A 53 -9.12 17.42 -11.11
N THR A 54 -8.68 18.50 -10.46
CA THR A 54 -9.57 19.60 -10.04
C THR A 54 -10.34 20.19 -11.22
N LEU A 55 -9.68 20.40 -12.36
CA LEU A 55 -10.33 20.90 -13.58
C LEU A 55 -11.36 19.90 -14.12
N SER A 56 -11.01 18.62 -14.20
CA SER A 56 -11.89 17.53 -14.64
C SER A 56 -13.17 17.49 -13.80
N ASN A 57 -13.04 17.50 -12.46
CA ASN A 57 -14.17 17.47 -11.54
C ASN A 57 -15.07 18.70 -11.69
N ILE A 58 -14.50 19.92 -11.74
CA ILE A 58 -15.27 21.16 -11.95
C ILE A 58 -16.02 21.14 -13.29
N LEU A 59 -15.41 20.64 -14.37
CA LEU A 59 -16.07 20.55 -15.68
C LEU A 59 -17.23 19.56 -15.67
N ARG A 60 -17.07 18.40 -15.01
CA ARG A 60 -18.13 17.37 -14.88
C ARG A 60 -19.35 17.90 -14.12
N GLU A 61 -19.15 18.70 -13.09
CA GLU A 61 -20.24 19.26 -12.27
C GLU A 61 -20.88 20.50 -12.93
N VAL A 62 -20.08 21.45 -13.39
CA VAL A 62 -20.57 22.78 -13.82
C VAL A 62 -21.01 22.79 -15.28
N ARG A 63 -20.37 22.01 -16.18
CA ARG A 63 -20.68 22.02 -17.61
C ARG A 63 -20.38 20.68 -18.30
N PRO A 64 -21.22 19.65 -18.11
CA PRO A 64 -21.03 18.31 -18.70
C PRO A 64 -20.81 18.31 -20.22
N SER A 65 -21.44 19.24 -20.96
CA SER A 65 -21.27 19.35 -22.41
C SER A 65 -19.87 19.81 -22.84
N CYS A 66 -19.24 20.69 -22.06
CA CYS A 66 -17.85 21.09 -22.30
C CYS A 66 -16.86 20.04 -21.79
N TYR A 67 -17.19 19.35 -20.69
CA TYR A 67 -16.42 18.20 -20.25
C TYR A 67 -16.36 17.15 -21.36
N LEU A 68 -17.50 16.76 -21.96
CA LEU A 68 -17.55 15.75 -23.01
C LEU A 68 -16.64 16.10 -24.20
N ALA A 69 -16.68 17.36 -24.66
CA ALA A 69 -15.84 17.84 -25.76
C ALA A 69 -14.32 17.75 -25.51
N VAL A 70 -13.85 17.94 -24.27
CA VAL A 70 -12.40 17.95 -23.92
C VAL A 70 -11.99 16.72 -23.08
N SER A 71 -12.93 15.80 -22.81
CA SER A 71 -12.74 14.64 -21.93
C SER A 71 -11.59 13.72 -22.37
N VAL A 72 -11.43 13.51 -23.68
CA VAL A 72 -10.36 12.69 -24.25
C VAL A 72 -9.00 13.32 -24.00
N GLU A 73 -8.87 14.63 -24.25
CA GLU A 73 -7.62 15.39 -24.06
C GLU A 73 -7.22 15.45 -22.57
N LEU A 74 -8.18 15.75 -21.68
CA LEU A 74 -7.96 15.74 -20.23
C LEU A 74 -7.57 14.35 -19.71
N THR A 75 -8.21 13.29 -20.19
CA THR A 75 -7.89 11.91 -19.79
C THR A 75 -6.50 11.51 -20.27
N LYS A 76 -6.13 11.88 -21.50
CA LYS A 76 -4.79 11.65 -22.06
C LYS A 76 -3.71 12.35 -21.21
N GLU A 77 -3.88 13.65 -20.93
CA GLU A 77 -2.94 14.41 -20.08
C GLU A 77 -2.81 13.80 -18.67
N LEU A 78 -3.92 13.40 -18.04
CA LEU A 78 -3.89 12.74 -16.73
C LEU A 78 -3.11 11.41 -16.77
N ILE A 79 -3.26 10.62 -17.83
CA ILE A 79 -2.51 9.36 -18.02
C ILE A 79 -1.02 9.65 -18.23
N GLU A 80 -0.67 10.65 -19.04
CA GLU A 80 0.74 11.03 -19.27
C GLU A 80 1.43 11.47 -17.97
N VAL A 81 0.77 12.30 -17.14
CA VAL A 81 1.29 12.69 -15.82
C VAL A 81 1.48 11.49 -14.90
N GLN A 82 0.53 10.55 -14.88
CA GLN A 82 0.64 9.34 -14.06
C GLN A 82 1.79 8.44 -14.53
N ILE A 83 1.99 8.28 -15.84
CA ILE A 83 3.15 7.56 -16.40
C ILE A 83 4.46 8.26 -16.01
N GLU A 84 4.53 9.59 -16.10
CA GLU A 84 5.70 10.37 -15.67
C GLU A 84 5.99 10.17 -14.17
N MET A 85 4.97 10.21 -13.31
CA MET A 85 5.10 9.95 -11.86
C MET A 85 5.53 8.51 -11.55
N ILE A 86 4.99 7.50 -12.24
CA ILE A 86 5.40 6.11 -12.11
C ILE A 86 6.86 5.95 -12.53
N ASN A 87 7.28 6.57 -13.64
CA ASN A 87 8.68 6.56 -14.09
C ASN A 87 9.63 7.20 -13.07
N LEU A 88 9.21 8.25 -12.36
CA LEU A 88 9.99 8.84 -11.26
C LEU A 88 10.09 7.89 -10.05
N ASN A 89 8.99 7.22 -9.66
CA ASN A 89 9.00 6.21 -8.61
C ASN A 89 9.90 5.01 -8.96
N LEU A 90 9.87 4.56 -10.22
CA LEU A 90 10.75 3.50 -10.71
C LEU A 90 12.21 3.94 -10.75
N LYS A 91 12.52 5.18 -11.16
CA LYS A 91 13.88 5.75 -11.07
C LYS A 91 14.37 5.85 -9.63
N LYS A 92 13.50 6.15 -8.67
CA LYS A 92 13.82 6.15 -7.24
C LYS A 92 14.14 4.74 -6.73
N LEU A 93 13.34 3.74 -7.11
CA LEU A 93 13.57 2.34 -6.74
C LEU A 93 14.83 1.74 -7.39
N HIS A 94 15.10 2.08 -8.66
CA HIS A 94 16.25 1.59 -9.42
C HIS A 94 17.51 2.44 -9.25
N ARG A 95 17.48 3.52 -8.44
CA ARG A 95 18.71 4.26 -8.10
C ARG A 95 19.60 3.28 -7.33
N PRO A 96 20.69 2.75 -7.92
CA PRO A 96 21.46 1.72 -7.22
C PRO A 96 22.07 2.37 -6.00
N THR A 97 21.76 1.84 -4.82
CA THR A 97 22.37 2.31 -3.58
C THR A 97 23.88 2.19 -3.74
N GLN A 98 24.57 3.33 -3.84
CA GLN A 98 26.04 3.45 -3.94
C GLN A 98 26.68 3.14 -2.57
N GLY A 99 26.24 2.03 -1.97
CA GLY A 99 26.35 1.70 -0.56
C GLY A 99 25.60 0.40 -0.29
N VAL A 100 26.20 -0.70 -0.72
CA VAL A 100 25.77 -2.10 -0.48
C VAL A 100 24.39 -2.45 -1.08
N PHE A 101 24.41 -3.22 -2.17
CA PHE A 101 23.24 -3.97 -2.64
C PHE A 101 22.91 -5.07 -1.60
N GLN A 102 22.05 -4.75 -0.65
CA GLN A 102 21.21 -5.72 0.03
C GLN A 102 19.98 -5.91 -0.86
N PRO A 103 19.75 -7.08 -1.49
CA PRO A 103 18.46 -7.34 -2.11
C PRO A 103 17.40 -7.25 -1.01
N PHE A 104 16.27 -6.59 -1.28
CA PHE A 104 15.17 -6.49 -0.30
C PHE A 104 14.63 -7.90 0.00
N HIS A 105 15.13 -8.52 1.07
CA HIS A 105 14.79 -9.89 1.46
C HIS A 105 13.32 -10.05 1.88
N ASN A 106 12.56 -8.96 2.00
CA ASN A 106 11.15 -8.99 2.37
C ASN A 106 10.40 -7.77 1.80
N SER A 107 9.13 -7.93 1.44
CA SER A 107 8.24 -6.86 0.96
C SER A 107 8.02 -5.76 2.00
N ILE A 108 8.19 -6.08 3.28
CA ILE A 108 8.08 -5.13 4.41
C ILE A 108 9.10 -3.99 4.32
N GLU A 109 10.35 -4.28 3.93
CA GLU A 109 11.41 -3.26 3.82
C GLU A 109 11.15 -2.29 2.66
N LEU A 110 10.61 -2.81 1.55
CA LEU A 110 10.17 -2.00 0.42
C LEU A 110 9.04 -1.04 0.85
N ILE A 111 8.07 -1.54 1.61
CA ILE A 111 6.96 -0.74 2.16
C ILE A 111 7.49 0.35 3.12
N ARG A 112 8.46 0.03 4.00
CA ARG A 112 9.07 1.01 4.92
C ARG A 112 9.74 2.16 4.14
N TYR A 113 10.47 1.84 3.06
CA TYR A 113 11.11 2.84 2.18
C TYR A 113 10.11 3.78 1.49
N PHE A 114 8.94 3.27 1.06
CA PHE A 114 7.91 4.09 0.40
C PHE A 114 7.09 4.97 1.37
N ILE A 115 6.86 4.53 2.61
CA ILE A 115 6.03 5.27 3.58
C ILE A 115 6.84 6.35 4.33
N GLY A 116 8.15 6.16 4.50
CA GLY A 116 9.06 7.18 5.02
C GLY A 116 9.05 7.38 6.55
N PRO A 117 9.84 8.35 7.06
CA PRO A 117 10.30 8.36 8.46
C PRO A 117 9.20 8.58 9.52
N ASN A 118 8.02 9.05 9.13
CA ASN A 118 6.87 9.18 10.05
C ASN A 118 6.25 7.83 10.47
N PHE A 119 6.47 6.76 9.69
CA PHE A 119 6.04 5.42 10.07
C PHE A 119 7.06 4.75 10.99
N GLU A 120 8.35 4.92 10.69
CA GLU A 120 9.47 4.36 11.44
C GLU A 120 9.46 4.80 12.92
N ALA A 121 9.23 6.09 13.18
CA ALA A 121 9.06 6.63 14.53
C ALA A 121 7.86 6.03 15.30
N LYS A 122 6.80 5.60 14.61
CA LYS A 122 5.67 4.89 15.23
C LYS A 122 5.97 3.41 15.44
N GLU A 123 6.64 2.78 14.47
CA GLU A 123 7.06 1.38 14.52
C GLU A 123 7.96 1.12 15.74
N ASP A 124 8.90 2.03 16.02
CA ASP A 124 9.81 1.90 17.18
C ASP A 124 9.09 2.10 18.52
N VAL A 125 8.10 2.99 18.59
CA VAL A 125 7.24 3.13 19.78
C VAL A 125 6.42 1.85 20.01
N LEU A 126 5.85 1.27 18.95
CA LEU A 126 5.10 0.01 18.99
C LEU A 126 5.99 -1.17 19.40
N LYS A 127 7.20 -1.32 18.83
CA LYS A 127 8.19 -2.33 19.26
C LYS A 127 8.52 -2.18 20.74
N LYS A 128 8.78 -0.95 21.21
CA LYS A 128 9.11 -0.67 22.61
C LYS A 128 7.97 -1.01 23.57
N GLN A 129 6.72 -0.74 23.17
CA GLN A 129 5.52 -1.16 23.91
C GLN A 129 5.36 -2.69 23.94
N MET A 130 5.58 -3.37 22.81
CA MET A 130 5.52 -4.84 22.72
C MET A 130 6.56 -5.52 23.61
N TYR A 131 7.82 -5.06 23.60
CA TYR A 131 8.86 -5.56 24.50
C TYR A 131 8.52 -5.33 25.98
N ALA A 132 7.96 -4.17 26.32
CA ALA A 132 7.51 -3.89 27.69
C ALA A 132 6.37 -4.84 28.12
N LEU A 133 5.39 -5.09 27.26
CA LEU A 133 4.30 -6.04 27.52
C LEU A 133 4.81 -7.48 27.67
N SER A 134 5.75 -7.92 26.82
CA SER A 134 6.39 -9.24 26.95
C SER A 134 7.14 -9.38 28.28
N ALA A 135 7.90 -8.35 28.70
CA ALA A 135 8.60 -8.34 29.97
C ALA A 135 7.65 -8.31 31.20
N ILE A 136 6.49 -7.65 31.09
CA ILE A 136 5.44 -7.68 32.11
C ILE A 136 4.81 -9.08 32.16
N HIS A 137 4.52 -9.70 31.02
CA HIS A 137 3.93 -11.03 30.95
C HIS A 137 4.86 -12.10 31.54
N GLY A 138 6.16 -12.06 31.23
CA GLY A 138 7.16 -12.94 31.85
C GLY A 138 7.18 -12.80 33.38
N LYS A 139 7.30 -11.57 33.90
CA LYS A 139 7.29 -11.31 35.34
C LYS A 139 5.98 -11.74 36.02
N LEU A 140 4.84 -11.57 35.36
CA LEU A 140 3.54 -12.00 35.87
C LEU A 140 3.45 -13.53 35.94
N ASN A 141 4.01 -14.22 34.94
CA ASN A 141 4.11 -15.68 34.92
C ASN A 141 5.06 -16.20 36.03
N ASP A 142 6.21 -15.55 36.24
CA ASP A 142 7.13 -15.87 37.34
C ASP A 142 6.45 -15.68 38.71
N VAL A 143 5.67 -14.60 38.88
CA VAL A 143 4.87 -14.38 40.09
C VAL A 143 3.79 -15.45 40.24
N ALA A 144 3.06 -15.81 39.19
CA ALA A 144 2.05 -16.86 39.24
C ALA A 144 2.65 -18.24 39.62
N LEU A 145 3.83 -18.57 39.09
CA LEU A 145 4.58 -19.77 39.47
C LEU A 145 4.99 -19.71 40.96
N SER A 146 5.48 -18.58 41.46
CA SER A 146 5.86 -18.42 42.87
C SER A 146 4.69 -18.57 43.86
N LEU A 147 3.51 -18.05 43.50
CA LEU A 147 2.27 -18.17 44.29
C LEU A 147 1.78 -19.62 44.34
N ASN A 148 1.84 -20.34 43.21
CA ASN A 148 1.50 -21.75 43.15
C ASN A 148 2.44 -22.64 43.98
N THR A 149 3.69 -22.22 44.22
CA THR A 149 4.62 -22.93 45.13
C THR A 149 4.44 -22.61 46.62
N SER A 150 3.61 -21.61 46.98
CA SER A 150 3.40 -21.19 48.38
C SER A 150 2.09 -21.71 48.99
N THR A 151 1.36 -22.57 48.28
CA THR A 151 0.07 -23.14 48.75
C THR A 151 0.09 -24.66 48.65
N GLU A 152 0.81 -25.34 49.55
CA GLU A 152 0.42 -26.70 49.92
C GLU A 152 -0.90 -26.66 50.72
N PRO A 153 -1.77 -27.64 50.50
CA PRO A 153 -2.38 -28.31 51.65
C PRO A 153 -2.08 -29.80 51.65
N SER A 154 -1.69 -30.28 52.82
CA SER A 154 -1.47 -31.69 53.14
C SER A 154 -2.72 -32.56 52.97
N SER A 155 -2.51 -33.77 52.44
CA SER A 155 -3.22 -35.04 52.77
C SER A 155 -4.75 -35.07 52.94
N VAL A 156 -5.39 -36.01 52.25
CA VAL A 156 -6.08 -37.19 52.85
C VAL A 156 -6.59 -38.10 51.72
N LYS A 157 -6.60 -39.42 51.95
CA LYS A 157 -7.20 -40.42 51.04
C LYS A 157 -8.69 -40.58 51.37
N ASP A 158 -9.53 -40.98 50.41
CA ASP A 158 -10.24 -42.28 50.44
C ASP A 158 -11.29 -42.44 49.31
N SER A 159 -11.19 -43.59 48.62
CA SER A 159 -12.24 -44.53 48.17
C SER A 159 -13.53 -44.16 47.40
N GLU A 160 -13.79 -44.94 46.33
CA GLU A 160 -15.10 -45.45 45.82
C GLU A 160 -16.11 -44.41 45.23
N GLU A 161 -17.06 -44.67 44.30
CA GLU A 161 -17.43 -45.70 43.29
C GLU A 161 -18.47 -45.02 42.31
N ALA A 162 -18.91 -45.50 41.13
CA ALA A 162 -18.49 -46.53 40.16
C ALA A 162 -19.25 -46.37 38.80
N GLY A 163 -18.73 -46.95 37.71
CA GLY A 163 -19.35 -47.00 36.37
C GLY A 163 -19.34 -45.67 35.58
N SER A 164 -19.43 -45.61 34.24
CA SER A 164 -19.47 -46.61 33.15
C SER A 164 -19.29 -45.84 31.82
N SER A 165 -18.72 -46.31 30.70
CA SER A 165 -18.10 -47.60 30.31
C SER A 165 -17.21 -47.36 29.06
N GLY A 166 -16.35 -48.32 28.69
CA GLY A 166 -15.62 -48.33 27.40
C GLY A 166 -16.31 -49.17 26.32
N PRO A 167 -15.61 -49.71 25.30
CA PRO A 167 -14.19 -49.49 24.92
C PRO A 167 -14.04 -49.28 23.37
N GLU A 168 -12.97 -49.86 22.77
CA GLU A 168 -12.64 -49.97 21.32
C GLU A 168 -11.93 -48.73 20.71
N ALA A 169 -10.65 -48.82 20.27
CA ALA A 169 -10.04 -49.57 19.14
C ALA A 169 -10.27 -48.86 17.78
N ASN A 170 -9.35 -48.84 16.80
CA ASN A 170 -8.07 -49.55 16.66
C ASN A 170 -7.06 -48.80 15.75
N GLU A 171 -5.80 -49.23 15.81
CA GLU A 171 -4.81 -49.35 14.70
C GLU A 171 -4.78 -48.34 13.52
N GLU A 172 -3.66 -47.62 13.44
CA GLU A 172 -2.66 -47.76 12.36
C GLU A 172 -3.15 -48.10 10.94
N LYS A 173 -2.99 -47.15 10.01
CA LYS A 173 -2.34 -47.46 8.72
C LYS A 173 -1.72 -46.27 8.00
N THR A 174 -0.46 -46.46 7.63
CA THR A 174 0.24 -45.71 6.59
C THR A 174 -0.30 -46.04 5.21
N GLU A 175 -0.47 -45.04 4.34
CA GLU A 175 -0.19 -45.22 2.92
C GLU A 175 0.29 -43.90 2.29
N LYS A 176 1.26 -43.99 1.38
CA LYS A 176 1.73 -42.89 0.51
C LYS A 176 0.99 -42.98 -0.84
N ILE A 177 1.50 -42.26 -1.86
CA ILE A 177 1.11 -42.34 -3.29
C ILE A 177 -0.09 -41.40 -3.58
N GLU A 178 -0.06 -40.47 -4.56
CA GLU A 178 0.94 -40.14 -5.60
C GLU A 178 0.93 -38.63 -5.94
N ASP A 179 1.90 -38.20 -6.74
CA ASP A 179 1.91 -36.88 -7.40
C ASP A 179 0.68 -36.67 -8.30
N ASN A 180 0.22 -35.42 -8.43
CA ASN A 180 -0.53 -34.98 -9.60
C ASN A 180 -0.18 -33.53 -9.94
N GLN A 181 0.41 -33.34 -11.12
CA GLN A 181 0.57 -32.04 -11.75
C GLN A 181 -0.79 -31.54 -12.25
N PRO A 182 -1.12 -30.25 -12.16
CA PRO A 182 -2.19 -29.67 -12.96
C PRO A 182 -1.73 -29.52 -14.41
N GLU A 183 -2.53 -30.03 -15.34
CA GLU A 183 -2.31 -29.88 -16.79
C GLU A 183 -2.58 -28.43 -17.24
N ASP A 184 -1.86 -27.98 -18.27
CA ASP A 184 -1.89 -26.61 -18.79
C ASP A 184 -2.85 -26.53 -19.99
N GLU A 185 -4.04 -25.97 -19.79
CA GLU A 185 -5.06 -25.82 -20.84
C GLU A 185 -4.72 -24.68 -21.81
N THR A 186 -3.94 -24.97 -22.86
CA THR A 186 -3.73 -24.04 -23.97
C THR A 186 -4.85 -24.09 -25.00
N GLU A 187 -5.94 -23.35 -24.79
CA GLU A 187 -6.79 -22.87 -25.88
C GLU A 187 -6.39 -21.45 -26.28
N GLU A 188 -5.92 -21.24 -27.53
CA GLU A 188 -6.48 -20.19 -28.40
C GLU A 188 -5.97 -20.21 -29.86
N ILE A 189 -6.93 -19.99 -30.77
CA ILE A 189 -6.83 -19.33 -32.09
C ILE A 189 -6.02 -20.03 -33.20
N LYS A 190 -6.78 -20.69 -34.10
CA LYS A 190 -6.39 -20.93 -35.50
C LYS A 190 -6.33 -19.62 -36.28
N LYS A 191 -5.34 -19.49 -37.17
CA LYS A 191 -5.35 -18.57 -38.31
C LYS A 191 -5.64 -19.34 -39.59
N GLU A 192 -6.68 -18.94 -40.31
CA GLU A 192 -6.78 -18.93 -41.79
C GLU A 192 -7.99 -18.07 -42.20
#